data_AF-A0AAJ0PXG7-F1
#
_entry.id   AF-A0AAJ0PXG7-F1
#
_cell.length_a   1.000
_cell.length_b   1.000
_cell.length_c   1.000
_cell.angle_alpha   90.00
_cell.angle_beta   90.00
_cell.angle_gamma   90.00
#
_symmetry.space_group_name_H-M   'P 1'
#
loop_
_entity.id
_entity.type
_entity.pdbx_description
1 polymer ?
#
loop_
_entity_poly.entity_id
_entity_poly.type
_entity_poly.pdbx_seq_one_letter_code
_entity_poly.pdbx_strand_id
1 'polypeptide(L)'
;MSDKREVIQQKFEQCLLDGLTGQPLVNKEGPVIDPTTGEVLKGPPDSSFLSVVRAYLKDIMDPNSKEKVPQTGKAQGMLAQFERKLPFGARPN
;
A
#
# COMPACT_ATOMS: atom_id res chain seq x y z
N MET A 1 9.18 9.53 -29.74
CA MET A 1 9.12 8.57 -28.61
C MET A 1 7.69 8.60 -28.10
N SER A 2 6.77 7.90 -28.79
CA SER A 2 5.33 8.08 -28.58
C SER A 2 4.82 7.28 -27.37
N ASP A 3 4.30 8.00 -26.38
CA ASP A 3 2.96 7.91 -25.77
C ASP A 3 2.37 6.53 -25.41
N LYS A 4 3.19 5.50 -25.26
CA LYS A 4 2.75 4.24 -24.62
C LYS A 4 2.42 4.42 -23.14
N ARG A 5 2.82 5.54 -22.53
CA ARG A 5 2.61 5.85 -21.11
C ARG A 5 1.11 5.85 -20.76
N GLU A 6 0.27 6.49 -21.57
CA GLU A 6 -1.17 6.57 -21.30
C GLU A 6 -1.82 5.19 -21.38
N VAL A 7 -1.46 4.38 -22.38
CA VAL A 7 -1.96 3.02 -22.55
C VAL A 7 -1.52 2.13 -21.38
N ILE A 8 -0.28 2.27 -20.91
CA ILE A 8 0.23 1.53 -19.75
C ILE A 8 -0.53 1.95 -18.49
N GLN A 9 -0.77 3.24 -18.30
CA GLN A 9 -1.49 3.76 -17.15
C GLN A 9 -2.95 3.28 -17.13
N GLN A 10 -3.65 3.34 -18.26
CA GLN A 10 -5.03 2.85 -18.37
C GLN A 10 -5.13 1.35 -18.04
N LYS A 11 -4.21 0.53 -18.56
CA LYS A 11 -4.16 -0.90 -18.21
C LYS A 11 -3.87 -1.13 -16.74
N PHE A 12 -2.97 -0.34 -16.16
CA PHE A 12 -2.64 -0.44 -14.74
C PHE A 12 -3.85 -0.08 -13.86
N GLU A 13 -4.54 1.02 -14.16
CA GLU A 13 -5.76 1.43 -13.46
C GLU A 13 -6.87 0.37 -13.57
N GLN A 14 -7.02 -0.23 -14.76
CA GLN A 14 -7.96 -1.34 -14.95
C GLN A 14 -7.60 -2.55 -14.07
N CYS A 15 -6.32 -2.91 -13.97
CA CYS A 15 -5.88 -3.97 -13.06
C CYS A 15 -6.13 -3.62 -11.58
N LEU A 16 -5.99 -2.35 -11.19
CA LEU A 16 -6.31 -1.92 -9.82
C LEU A 16 -7.80 -2.11 -9.52
N LEU A 17 -8.68 -1.72 -10.46
CA LEU A 17 -10.13 -1.91 -10.34
C LEU A 17 -10.50 -3.40 -10.28
N ASP A 18 -9.93 -4.23 -11.15
CA ASP A 18 -10.19 -5.67 -11.16
C ASP A 18 -9.74 -6.33 -9.85
N GLY A 19 -8.57 -5.94 -9.33
CA GLY A 19 -8.06 -6.45 -8.07
C GLY A 19 -8.87 -6.02 -6.85
N LEU A 20 -9.55 -4.87 -6.89
CA LEU A 20 -10.50 -4.45 -5.84
C LEU A 20 -11.74 -5.34 -5.78
N THR A 21 -12.10 -6.03 -6.88
CA THR A 21 -13.20 -7.02 -6.85
C THR A 21 -12.86 -8.27 -6.04
N GLY A 22 -11.60 -8.43 -5.62
CA GLY A 22 -11.14 -9.54 -4.81
C GLY A 22 -10.66 -10.73 -5.64
N GLN A 23 -9.92 -11.63 -5.01
CA GLN A 23 -9.44 -12.86 -5.64
C GLN A 23 -10.44 -14.00 -5.41
N PRO A 24 -10.63 -14.92 -6.38
CA PRO A 24 -11.41 -16.13 -6.18
C PRO A 24 -10.95 -16.89 -4.93
N LEU A 25 -11.88 -17.24 -4.06
CA LEU A 25 -11.59 -18.16 -2.97
C LEU A 25 -11.32 -19.55 -3.57
N VAL A 26 -10.18 -20.15 -3.25
CA VAL A 26 -9.80 -21.48 -3.73
C VAL A 26 -9.70 -22.40 -2.52
N ASN A 27 -10.40 -23.53 -2.57
CA ASN A 27 -10.29 -24.62 -1.59
C ASN A 27 -9.42 -25.77 -2.17
N LYS A 28 -9.33 -26.90 -1.48
CA LYS A 28 -8.52 -28.06 -1.93
C LYS A 28 -9.02 -28.71 -3.23
N GLU A 29 -10.26 -28.42 -3.64
CA GLU A 29 -10.95 -29.03 -4.77
C GLU A 29 -11.11 -28.05 -5.96
N GLY A 30 -10.90 -26.75 -5.74
CA GLY A 30 -10.97 -25.73 -6.78
C GLY A 30 -11.57 -24.40 -6.28
N PRO A 31 -12.02 -23.53 -7.21
CA PRO A 31 -12.72 -22.29 -6.86
C PRO A 31 -13.99 -22.59 -6.06
N VAL A 32 -14.21 -21.85 -4.97
CA VAL A 32 -15.43 -21.97 -4.17
C VAL A 32 -16.57 -21.27 -4.92
N ILE A 33 -17.58 -22.04 -5.31
CA ILE A 33 -18.77 -21.55 -6.00
C ILE A 33 -19.89 -21.42 -4.97
N ASP A 34 -20.59 -20.30 -4.97
CA ASP A 34 -21.80 -20.13 -4.17
C ASP A 34 -22.93 -21.02 -4.75
N PRO A 35 -23.47 -21.97 -3.97
CA PRO A 35 -24.50 -22.90 -4.45
C PRO A 35 -25.83 -22.22 -4.83
N THR A 36 -26.04 -20.97 -4.42
CA THR A 36 -27.31 -20.24 -4.65
C THR A 36 -27.29 -19.41 -5.92
N THR A 37 -26.13 -18.84 -6.25
CA THR A 37 -25.94 -17.90 -7.37
C THR A 37 -25.14 -18.49 -8.51
N GLY A 38 -24.39 -19.58 -8.27
CA GLY A 38 -23.46 -20.17 -9.24
C GLY A 38 -22.24 -19.30 -9.52
N GLU A 39 -22.05 -18.20 -8.78
CA GLU A 39 -20.89 -17.32 -8.94
C GLU A 39 -19.71 -17.78 -8.08
N VAL A 40 -18.49 -17.49 -8.56
CA VAL A 40 -17.27 -17.77 -7.81
C VAL A 40 -17.15 -16.75 -6.68
N LEU A 41 -17.10 -17.25 -5.44
CA LEU A 41 -16.92 -16.40 -4.28
C LEU A 41 -15.55 -15.73 -4.34
N LYS A 42 -15.53 -14.41 -4.25
CA LYS A 42 -14.31 -13.62 -4.18
C LYS A 42 -14.02 -13.25 -2.73
N GLY A 43 -12.81 -13.52 -2.28
CA GLY A 43 -12.32 -13.09 -0.98
C GLY A 43 -12.05 -11.58 -0.97
N PRO A 44 -11.96 -10.96 0.22
CA PRO A 44 -11.55 -9.57 0.30
C PRO A 44 -10.16 -9.39 -0.34
N PRO A 45 -9.90 -8.26 -1.02
CA PRO A 45 -8.59 -7.96 -1.56
C PRO A 45 -7.54 -7.94 -0.44
N ASP A 46 -6.33 -8.42 -0.75
CA ASP A 46 -5.24 -8.49 0.22
C ASP A 46 -4.84 -7.07 0.71
N SER A 47 -4.46 -6.99 1.98
CA SER A 47 -3.93 -5.79 2.62
C SER A 47 -2.72 -5.20 1.90
N SER A 48 -1.87 -6.05 1.31
CA SER A 48 -0.71 -5.62 0.53
C SER A 48 -1.16 -4.89 -0.76
N PHE A 49 -2.18 -5.43 -1.44
CA PHE A 49 -2.76 -4.84 -2.64
C PHE A 49 -3.47 -3.52 -2.33
N LEU A 50 -4.26 -3.47 -1.26
CA LEU A 50 -4.91 -2.24 -0.80
C LEU A 50 -3.90 -1.13 -0.48
N SER A 51 -2.72 -1.49 0.01
CA SER A 51 -1.63 -0.52 0.25
C SER A 51 -1.10 0.09 -1.05
N VAL A 52 -0.99 -0.71 -2.12
CA VAL A 52 -0.59 -0.22 -3.46
C VAL A 52 -1.65 0.71 -4.04
N VAL A 53 -2.93 0.33 -3.97
CA VAL A 53 -4.05 1.18 -4.43
C VAL A 53 -4.04 2.52 -3.68
N ARG A 54 -3.84 2.48 -2.35
CA ARG A 54 -3.80 3.68 -1.51
C ARG A 54 -2.61 4.57 -1.87
N ALA A 55 -1.43 4.01 -2.11
CA ALA A 55 -0.25 4.76 -2.54
C ALA A 55 -0.48 5.40 -3.92
N TYR A 56 -1.05 4.65 -4.87
CA TYR A 56 -1.37 5.17 -6.20
C TYR A 56 -2.37 6.33 -6.15
N LEU A 57 -3.45 6.20 -5.38
CA LEU A 57 -4.42 7.29 -5.18
C LEU A 57 -3.77 8.49 -4.51
N LYS A 58 -2.88 8.28 -3.53
CA LYS A 58 -2.15 9.35 -2.85
C LYS A 58 -1.25 10.13 -3.83
N ASP A 59 -0.54 9.43 -4.71
CA ASP A 59 0.33 10.04 -5.72
C ASP A 59 -0.47 10.87 -6.75
N ILE A 60 -1.70 10.47 -7.08
CA ILE A 60 -2.59 11.23 -7.98
C ILE A 60 -3.24 12.42 -7.27
N MET A 61 -3.76 12.21 -6.06
CA MET A 61 -4.53 13.23 -5.34
C MET A 61 -3.66 14.32 -4.74
N ASP A 62 -2.43 13.99 -4.35
CA ASP A 62 -1.49 14.97 -3.78
C ASP A 62 -0.04 14.59 -4.10
N PRO A 63 0.45 14.92 -5.32
CA PRO A 63 1.82 14.62 -5.75
C PRO A 63 2.90 15.32 -4.90
N ASN A 64 2.50 16.25 -4.03
CA ASN A 64 3.38 16.93 -3.07
C ASN A 64 3.35 16.33 -1.67
N SER A 65 2.49 15.33 -1.40
CA SER A 65 2.42 14.61 -0.13
C SER A 65 3.51 13.54 -0.01
N LYS A 66 4.75 13.88 -0.38
CA LYS A 66 5.91 13.09 0.03
C LYS A 66 5.88 13.05 1.55
N GLU A 67 5.54 11.88 2.07
CA GLU A 67 5.70 11.56 3.48
C GLU A 67 7.11 11.98 3.82
N LYS A 68 7.26 12.95 4.72
CA LYS A 68 8.58 13.42 5.14
C LYS A 68 9.30 12.19 5.65
N VAL A 69 10.15 11.60 4.81
CA VAL A 69 11.09 10.56 5.22
C VAL A 69 11.73 11.11 6.49
N PRO A 70 11.66 10.40 7.63
CA PRO A 70 12.30 10.87 8.83
C PRO A 70 13.74 11.20 8.44
N GLN A 71 14.13 12.47 8.60
CA GLN A 71 15.49 12.89 8.28
C GLN A 71 16.42 11.98 9.05
N THR A 72 17.19 11.17 8.31
CA THR A 72 18.18 10.25 8.88
C THR A 72 19.03 11.03 9.87
N GLY A 73 19.03 10.58 11.14
CA GLY A 73 19.86 11.14 12.19
C GLY A 73 19.15 11.81 13.37
N LYS A 74 17.81 11.90 13.41
CA LYS A 74 17.09 12.33 14.62
C LYS A 74 16.17 11.23 15.13
N ALA A 75 16.49 10.70 16.31
CA ALA A 75 15.55 9.88 17.06
C ALA A 75 14.25 10.68 17.27
N GLN A 76 13.10 10.08 16.97
CA GLN A 76 11.78 10.66 17.22
C GLN A 76 10.96 9.76 18.15
N GLY A 77 10.00 10.35 18.86
CA GLY A 77 9.12 9.64 19.79
C GLY A 77 9.83 9.19 21.08
N MET A 78 9.53 7.97 21.51
CA MET A 78 10.02 7.39 22.78
C MET A 78 11.55 7.34 22.87
N LEU A 79 12.23 7.18 21.72
CA LEU A 79 13.69 7.07 21.66
C LEU A 79 14.37 8.42 21.95
N ALA A 80 13.79 9.53 21.52
CA ALA A 80 14.26 10.88 21.85
C ALA A 80 14.11 11.23 23.35
N GLN A 81 13.05 10.71 23.98
CA GLN A 81 12.84 10.87 25.42
C GLN A 81 13.83 10.04 26.24
N PHE A 82 14.25 8.89 25.71
CA PHE A 82 15.26 8.04 26.34
C PHE A 82 16.66 8.63 26.23
N GLU A 83 17.04 9.19 25.07
CA GLU A 83 18.33 9.85 24.87
C GLU A 83 18.55 11.05 25.82
N ARG A 84 17.49 11.82 26.14
CA ARG A 84 17.56 12.90 27.14
C ARG A 84 17.83 12.42 28.57
N LYS A 85 17.55 11.16 28.87
CA LYS A 85 17.75 10.56 30.20
C LYS A 85 19.08 9.82 30.32
N LEU A 86 19.83 9.68 29.23
CA LEU A 86 21.15 9.06 29.27
C LEU A 86 22.19 10.09 29.75
N PRO A 87 23.02 9.75 30.75
CA PRO A 87 23.97 10.68 31.39
C PRO A 87 25.12 11.13 30.48
N PHE A 88 25.15 10.69 29.21
CA PHE A 88 26.17 11.02 28.22
C PHE A 88 25.58 11.68 26.95
N GLY A 89 24.28 12.02 26.95
CA GLY A 89 23.54 12.47 25.76
C GLY A 89 23.77 13.91 25.31
N ALA A 90 24.57 14.71 26.03
CA ALA A 90 24.97 16.03 25.56
C ALA A 90 26.19 15.89 24.64
N ARG A 91 25.97 15.59 23.35
CA ARG A 91 27.03 15.82 22.36
C ARG A 91 27.29 17.32 22.28
N PRO A 92 28.54 17.80 22.42
CA PRO A 92 28.86 19.20 22.16
C PRO A 92 28.55 19.52 20.69
N ASN A 93 28.09 20.75 20.46
CA ASN A 93 27.74 21.29 19.14
C ASN A 93 28.84 21.08 18.09
#